data_AF-X8CJ55-F1
#
_entry.id   AF-X8CJ55-F1
#
_cell.length_a   1.000
_cell.length_b   1.000
_cell.length_c   1.000
_cell.angle_alpha   90.00
_cell.angle_beta   90.00
_cell.angle_gamma   90.00
#
_symmetry.space_group_name_H-M   'P 1'
#
loop_
_entity.id
_entity.type
_entity.pdbx_description
1 polymer ?
#
loop_
_entity_poly.entity_id
_entity_poly.type
_entity_poly.pdbx_seq_one_letter_code
_entity_poly.pdbx_strand_id
1 'polypeptide(L)'
;MAAVDPIRALNAQRLSQARKRYGYSLRELAIEVENVRKLRGDPDLPARESLRQKIAQIERTGMLGPLWREDLAAVFGVEPDEMFSVPIATELPHPLLIQLPVDRDVLAVIEAQQHAHIQAEHTFGPQHARPLVESDLVTIESLIAHAPSQVKAEMRRAAGAIAEVAGWIAQDLGDHAAAEKLTHTAALHLRTAGPPFNAIILMRQSNILTRTNPDLATALATDAADLIDGHDVGRLAASIARQQALAELANHNERGFIATPPQPSNSVTCNPTRMIMRSMPTAPTSPARSPPATCASVTRIKP
;
A
#
# COMPACT_ATOMS: atom_id res chain seq x y z
N MET A 1 -45.88 -12.12 9.11
CA MET A 1 -45.17 -11.81 7.85
C MET A 1 -43.76 -12.34 8.00
N ALA A 2 -43.34 -13.32 7.20
CA ALA A 2 -41.99 -13.87 7.28
C ALA A 2 -40.97 -12.76 6.98
N ALA A 3 -39.99 -12.58 7.86
CA ALA A 3 -38.90 -11.62 7.67
C ALA A 3 -38.22 -11.91 6.32
N VAL A 4 -38.17 -10.91 5.43
CA VAL A 4 -37.48 -11.03 4.15
C VAL A 4 -36.00 -11.28 4.47
N ASP A 5 -35.49 -12.42 4.04
CA ASP A 5 -34.09 -12.80 4.18
C ASP A 5 -33.18 -11.67 3.65
N PRO A 6 -32.37 -11.03 4.52
CA PRO A 6 -31.61 -9.83 4.18
C PRO A 6 -30.63 -10.04 3.03
N ILE A 7 -30.17 -11.28 2.83
CA ILE A 7 -29.29 -11.67 1.72
C ILE A 7 -30.02 -11.54 0.39
N ARG A 8 -31.30 -11.90 0.34
CA ARG A 8 -32.12 -11.81 -0.87
C ARG A 8 -32.35 -10.35 -1.25
N ALA A 9 -32.69 -9.51 -0.29
CA ALA A 9 -32.84 -8.07 -0.54
C ALA A 9 -31.56 -7.44 -1.11
N LEU A 10 -30.40 -7.82 -0.56
CA LEU A 10 -29.10 -7.34 -1.03
C LEU A 10 -28.78 -7.81 -2.46
N ASN A 11 -29.03 -9.08 -2.79
CA ASN A 11 -28.83 -9.61 -4.15
C ASN A 11 -29.68 -8.88 -5.18
N ALA A 12 -30.96 -8.63 -4.86
CA ALA A 12 -31.87 -7.87 -5.72
C ALA A 12 -31.36 -6.43 -5.94
N GLN A 13 -30.91 -5.77 -4.88
CA GLN A 13 -30.36 -4.41 -4.94
C GLN A 13 -29.09 -4.35 -5.80
N ARG A 14 -28.13 -5.26 -5.57
CA ARG A 14 -26.85 -5.30 -6.31
C ARG A 14 -27.07 -5.51 -7.80
N LEU A 15 -27.94 -6.45 -8.17
CA LEU A 15 -28.29 -6.69 -9.57
C LEU A 15 -28.92 -5.44 -10.21
N SER A 16 -29.87 -4.80 -9.52
CA SER A 16 -30.54 -3.59 -10.02
C SER A 16 -29.57 -2.42 -10.17
N GLN A 17 -28.64 -2.25 -9.22
CA GLN A 17 -27.61 -1.21 -9.26
C GLN A 17 -26.59 -1.46 -10.37
N ALA A 18 -26.08 -2.68 -10.51
CA ALA A 18 -25.17 -3.05 -11.59
C ALA A 18 -25.82 -2.78 -12.95
N ARG A 19 -27.06 -3.24 -13.14
CA ARG A 19 -27.81 -3.00 -14.36
C ARG A 19 -27.94 -1.50 -14.68
N LYS A 20 -28.31 -0.66 -13.70
CA LYS A 20 -28.41 0.80 -13.87
C LYS A 20 -27.05 1.46 -14.16
N ARG A 21 -25.99 1.03 -13.47
CA ARG A 21 -24.62 1.55 -13.63
C ARG A 21 -24.07 1.32 -15.03
N TYR A 22 -24.29 0.13 -15.58
CA TYR A 22 -23.87 -0.24 -16.93
C TYR A 22 -24.89 0.16 -18.02
N GLY A 23 -25.96 0.86 -17.65
CA GLY A 23 -26.95 1.37 -18.60
C GLY A 23 -27.86 0.32 -19.23
N TYR A 24 -27.85 -0.92 -18.74
CA TYR A 24 -28.64 -2.00 -19.32
C TYR A 24 -30.14 -1.88 -18.99
N SER A 25 -30.99 -2.01 -20.01
CA SER A 25 -32.38 -2.41 -19.84
C SER A 25 -32.46 -3.90 -19.47
N LEU A 26 -33.60 -4.35 -18.94
CA LEU A 26 -33.83 -5.79 -18.70
C LEU A 26 -33.71 -6.63 -19.98
N ARG A 27 -34.03 -6.04 -21.14
CA ARG A 27 -33.94 -6.70 -22.44
C ARG A 27 -32.49 -6.84 -22.88
N GLU A 28 -31.68 -5.81 -22.73
CA GLU A 28 -30.25 -5.85 -23.03
C GLU A 28 -29.51 -6.82 -22.10
N LEU A 29 -29.81 -6.79 -20.80
CA LEU A 29 -29.22 -7.76 -19.86
C LEU A 29 -29.59 -9.21 -20.22
N ALA A 30 -30.81 -9.45 -20.71
CA ALA A 30 -31.20 -10.78 -21.19
C ALA A 30 -30.43 -11.21 -22.46
N ILE A 31 -30.08 -10.26 -23.34
CA ILE A 31 -29.23 -10.52 -24.51
C ILE A 31 -27.81 -10.87 -24.05
N GLU A 32 -27.25 -10.15 -23.10
CA GLU A 32 -25.89 -10.43 -22.62
C GLU A 32 -25.79 -11.76 -21.86
N VAL A 33 -26.79 -12.11 -21.07
CA VAL A 33 -26.84 -13.46 -20.43
C VAL A 33 -26.90 -14.55 -21.50
N GLU A 34 -27.68 -14.36 -22.57
CA GLU A 34 -27.70 -15.30 -23.70
C GLU A 34 -26.33 -15.40 -24.38
N ASN A 35 -25.63 -14.27 -24.57
CA ASN A 35 -24.29 -14.24 -25.16
C ASN A 35 -23.27 -14.99 -24.29
N VAL A 36 -23.29 -14.79 -22.96
CA VAL A 36 -22.43 -15.51 -22.01
C VAL A 36 -22.64 -17.02 -22.12
N ARG A 37 -23.91 -17.48 -22.15
CA ARG A 37 -24.22 -18.90 -22.25
C ARG A 37 -23.85 -19.50 -23.61
N LYS A 38 -23.99 -18.73 -24.70
CA LYS A 38 -23.49 -19.12 -26.03
C LYS A 38 -21.98 -19.29 -26.05
N LEU A 39 -21.25 -18.35 -25.46
CA LEU A 39 -19.78 -18.41 -25.36
C LEU A 39 -19.32 -19.60 -24.51
N ARG A 40 -20.08 -19.97 -23.48
CA ARG A 40 -19.85 -21.15 -22.64
C ARG A 40 -20.14 -22.48 -23.34
N GLY A 41 -20.95 -22.45 -24.41
CA GLY A 41 -21.35 -23.64 -25.17
C GLY A 41 -22.55 -24.39 -24.57
N ASP A 42 -23.45 -23.69 -23.87
CA ASP A 42 -24.61 -24.33 -23.23
C ASP A 42 -25.57 -24.93 -24.28
N PRO A 43 -25.97 -26.21 -24.13
CA PRO A 43 -26.72 -26.94 -25.16
C PRO A 43 -28.20 -26.56 -25.27
N ASP A 44 -28.77 -25.89 -24.26
CA ASP A 44 -30.18 -25.47 -24.24
C ASP A 44 -30.29 -24.01 -23.75
N LEU A 45 -30.48 -23.10 -24.71
CA LEU A 45 -30.57 -21.66 -24.47
C LEU A 45 -32.04 -21.24 -24.34
N PRO A 46 -32.50 -20.79 -23.16
CA PRO A 46 -33.86 -20.33 -23.00
C PRO A 46 -34.16 -19.14 -23.91
N ALA A 47 -35.43 -19.01 -24.32
CA ALA A 47 -35.88 -17.84 -25.05
C ALA A 47 -35.57 -16.55 -24.26
N ARG A 48 -35.16 -15.49 -24.96
CA ARG A 48 -34.81 -14.17 -24.38
C ARG A 48 -35.89 -13.61 -23.45
N GLU A 49 -37.15 -13.84 -23.78
CA GLU A 49 -38.27 -13.39 -22.97
C GLU A 49 -38.34 -14.11 -21.62
N SER A 50 -38.02 -15.40 -21.59
CA SER A 50 -37.89 -16.19 -20.36
C SER A 50 -36.71 -15.72 -19.51
N LEU A 51 -35.56 -15.40 -20.14
CA LEU A 51 -34.41 -14.82 -19.44
C LEU A 51 -34.76 -13.46 -18.81
N ARG A 52 -35.41 -12.58 -19.58
CA ARG A 52 -35.88 -11.27 -19.11
C ARG A 52 -36.83 -11.39 -17.93
N GLN A 53 -37.81 -12.29 -18.01
CA GLN A 53 -38.76 -12.55 -16.91
C GLN A 53 -38.05 -13.08 -15.67
N LYS A 54 -37.05 -13.95 -15.86
CA LYS A 54 -36.29 -14.50 -14.74
C LYS A 54 -35.42 -13.44 -14.06
N ILE A 55 -34.74 -12.59 -14.82
CA ILE A 55 -33.99 -11.43 -14.30
C ILE A 55 -34.93 -10.50 -13.51
N ALA A 56 -36.11 -10.19 -14.05
CA ALA A 56 -37.11 -9.38 -13.34
C ALA A 56 -37.63 -10.05 -12.06
N GLN A 57 -37.74 -11.38 -12.03
CA GLN A 57 -38.08 -12.13 -10.83
C GLN A 57 -36.94 -12.06 -9.79
N ILE A 58 -35.68 -12.15 -10.22
CA ILE A 58 -34.51 -12.04 -9.35
C ILE A 58 -34.42 -10.62 -8.77
N GLU A 59 -34.60 -9.57 -9.56
CA GLU A 59 -34.63 -8.18 -9.07
C GLU A 59 -35.77 -7.92 -8.07
N ARG A 60 -36.85 -8.72 -8.10
CA ARG A 60 -37.98 -8.58 -7.17
C ARG A 60 -37.82 -9.42 -5.91
N THR A 61 -37.29 -10.63 -6.04
CA THR A 61 -37.32 -11.65 -4.98
C THR A 61 -35.96 -11.90 -4.35
N GLY A 62 -34.87 -11.50 -5.01
CA GLY A 62 -33.51 -11.77 -4.57
C GLY A 62 -33.09 -13.24 -4.63
N MET A 63 -33.97 -14.13 -5.12
CA MET A 63 -33.68 -15.56 -5.23
C MET A 63 -32.77 -15.80 -6.42
N LEU A 64 -31.49 -15.97 -6.12
CA LEU A 64 -30.43 -16.20 -7.09
C LEU A 64 -29.89 -17.62 -6.91
N GLY A 65 -30.08 -18.47 -7.93
CA GLY A 65 -29.46 -19.79 -7.97
C GLY A 65 -27.99 -19.72 -8.40
N PRO A 66 -27.18 -20.77 -8.14
CA PRO A 66 -25.74 -20.77 -8.44
C PRO A 66 -25.44 -20.52 -9.92
N LEU A 67 -26.18 -21.14 -10.84
CA LEU A 67 -26.01 -20.91 -12.28
C LEU A 67 -26.26 -19.45 -12.69
N TRP A 68 -27.31 -18.84 -12.15
CA TRP A 68 -27.63 -17.44 -12.43
C TRP A 68 -26.63 -16.47 -11.81
N ARG A 69 -26.00 -16.85 -10.70
CA ARG A 69 -24.93 -16.09 -10.05
C ARG A 69 -23.73 -16.00 -10.98
N GLU A 70 -23.33 -17.12 -11.58
CA GLU A 70 -22.23 -17.16 -12.56
C GLU A 70 -22.57 -16.40 -13.83
N ASP A 71 -23.75 -16.62 -14.40
CA ASP A 71 -24.18 -15.94 -15.63
C ASP A 71 -24.15 -14.42 -15.49
N LEU A 72 -24.74 -13.91 -14.40
CA LEU A 72 -24.84 -12.46 -14.19
C LEU A 72 -23.47 -11.86 -13.87
N ALA A 73 -22.64 -12.54 -13.09
CA ALA A 73 -21.28 -12.08 -12.80
C ALA A 73 -20.43 -12.00 -14.08
N ALA A 74 -20.53 -13.02 -14.94
CA ALA A 74 -19.86 -13.05 -16.23
C ALA A 74 -20.31 -11.92 -17.17
N VAL A 75 -21.59 -11.54 -17.18
CA VAL A 75 -22.07 -10.38 -17.96
C VAL A 75 -21.37 -9.08 -17.54
N PHE A 76 -21.11 -8.91 -16.24
CA PHE A 76 -20.45 -7.71 -15.73
C PHE A 76 -18.92 -7.84 -15.64
N GLY A 77 -18.34 -8.96 -16.07
CA GLY A 77 -16.90 -9.20 -16.07
C GLY A 77 -16.29 -9.26 -14.67
N VAL A 78 -17.05 -9.68 -13.66
CA VAL A 78 -16.63 -9.77 -12.26
C VAL A 78 -16.78 -11.20 -11.76
N GLU A 79 -16.08 -11.55 -10.69
CA GLU A 79 -16.22 -12.86 -10.07
C GLU A 79 -17.60 -12.99 -9.36
N PRO A 80 -18.22 -14.19 -9.36
CA PRO A 80 -19.52 -14.41 -8.69
C PRO A 80 -19.53 -14.00 -7.21
N ASP A 81 -18.38 -14.15 -6.55
CA ASP A 81 -18.19 -13.79 -5.14
C ASP A 81 -17.96 -12.30 -4.92
N GLU A 82 -17.32 -11.63 -5.87
CA GLU A 82 -17.23 -10.17 -5.87
C GLU A 82 -18.62 -9.53 -6.01
N MET A 83 -19.48 -10.09 -6.88
CA MET A 83 -20.80 -9.52 -7.16
C MET A 83 -21.87 -9.91 -6.13
N PHE A 84 -21.86 -11.15 -5.64
CA PHE A 84 -22.99 -11.71 -4.90
C PHE A 84 -22.62 -12.35 -3.55
N SER A 85 -21.37 -12.26 -3.07
CA SER A 85 -21.05 -12.86 -1.76
C SER A 85 -21.78 -12.13 -0.65
N VAL A 86 -22.33 -12.93 0.27
CA VAL A 86 -22.69 -12.45 1.60
C VAL A 86 -21.36 -12.14 2.27
N PRO A 87 -21.10 -10.91 2.72
CA PRO A 87 -19.96 -10.67 3.59
C PRO A 87 -20.16 -11.62 4.77
N ILE A 88 -19.29 -12.62 4.93
CA ILE A 88 -19.15 -13.26 6.23
C ILE A 88 -18.73 -12.11 7.13
N ALA A 89 -19.69 -11.62 7.90
CA ALA A 89 -19.44 -10.61 8.90
C ALA A 89 -18.48 -11.23 9.92
N THR A 90 -17.18 -11.10 9.68
CA THR A 90 -16.24 -10.87 10.76
C THR A 90 -16.66 -9.52 11.35
N GLU A 91 -17.53 -9.61 12.35
CA GLU A 91 -18.13 -8.47 13.04
C GLU A 91 -17.05 -7.54 13.58
N LEU A 92 -17.02 -6.33 13.03
CA LEU A 92 -17.50 -5.19 13.79
C LEU A 92 -18.55 -4.47 12.93
N PRO A 93 -19.58 -3.83 13.52
CA PRO A 93 -20.33 -2.84 12.79
C PRO A 93 -19.31 -1.87 12.17
N HIS A 94 -19.41 -1.60 10.87
CA HIS A 94 -18.77 -0.40 10.35
C HIS A 94 -19.20 0.71 11.31
N PRO A 95 -18.27 1.45 11.97
CA PRO A 95 -18.70 2.68 12.59
C PRO A 95 -19.37 3.40 11.44
N LEU A 96 -20.64 3.71 11.65
CA LEU A 96 -21.42 4.51 10.73
C LEU A 96 -20.47 5.61 10.25
N LEU A 97 -20.06 5.57 8.98
CA LEU A 97 -19.59 6.76 8.29
C LEU A 97 -20.83 7.66 8.08
N ILE A 98 -21.58 7.91 9.15
CA ILE A 98 -22.10 9.24 9.45
C ILE A 98 -20.83 10.08 9.43
N GLN A 99 -20.50 10.60 8.24
CA GLN A 99 -19.50 11.62 7.97
C GLN A 99 -18.61 11.85 9.18
N LEU A 100 -17.64 10.96 9.43
CA LEU A 100 -16.75 11.14 10.57
C LEU A 100 -16.19 12.55 10.38
N PRO A 101 -16.54 13.52 11.25
CA PRO A 101 -16.14 14.88 11.02
C PRO A 101 -14.62 14.84 11.02
N VAL A 102 -14.02 15.10 9.86
CA VAL A 102 -12.58 15.11 9.74
C VAL A 102 -12.12 16.33 10.53
N ASP A 103 -11.70 16.08 11.75
CA ASP A 103 -11.33 17.09 12.72
C ASP A 103 -9.88 16.85 13.19
N ARG A 104 -9.50 17.55 14.26
CA ARG A 104 -8.14 17.47 14.81
C ARG A 104 -7.85 16.14 15.48
N ASP A 105 -8.86 15.44 15.98
CA ASP A 105 -8.67 14.16 16.67
C ASP A 105 -8.38 13.06 15.65
N VAL A 106 -9.10 13.07 14.52
CA VAL A 106 -8.80 12.18 13.37
C VAL A 106 -7.37 12.41 12.86
N LEU A 107 -6.95 13.68 12.73
CA LEU A 107 -5.59 14.01 12.32
C LEU A 107 -4.55 13.47 13.31
N ALA A 108 -4.76 13.64 14.62
CA ALA A 108 -3.83 13.15 15.64
C ALA A 108 -3.67 11.62 15.60
N VAL A 109 -4.75 10.88 15.31
CA VAL A 109 -4.69 9.43 15.11
C VAL A 109 -3.81 9.09 13.91
N ILE A 110 -3.99 9.77 12.77
CA ILE A 110 -3.20 9.51 11.56
C ILE A 110 -1.71 9.81 11.80
N GLU A 111 -1.38 10.91 12.49
CA GLU A 111 0.00 11.28 12.81
C GLU A 111 0.66 10.25 13.76
N ALA A 112 -0.09 9.70 14.72
CA ALA A 112 0.38 8.60 15.57
C ALA A 112 0.60 7.31 14.76
N GLN A 113 -0.26 7.06 13.77
CA GLN A 113 -0.19 5.89 12.90
C GLN A 113 1.09 5.87 12.05
N GLN A 114 1.57 7.04 11.60
CA GLN A 114 2.87 7.14 10.93
C GLN A 114 4.01 6.58 11.79
N HIS A 115 4.06 6.96 13.06
CA HIS A 115 5.08 6.48 13.99
C HIS A 115 4.93 4.97 14.23
N ALA A 116 3.69 4.49 14.35
CA ALA A 116 3.40 3.06 14.50
C ALA A 116 3.90 2.24 13.31
N HIS A 117 3.75 2.75 12.08
CA HIS A 117 4.24 2.10 10.87
C HIS A 117 5.75 1.97 10.81
N ILE A 118 6.47 3.04 11.18
CA ILE A 118 7.93 3.01 11.27
C ILE A 118 8.38 2.00 12.33
N GLN A 119 7.71 1.93 13.48
CA GLN A 119 8.01 0.94 14.50
C GLN A 119 7.68 -0.49 14.05
N ALA A 120 6.57 -0.68 13.34
CA ALA A 120 6.18 -1.98 12.79
C ALA A 120 7.20 -2.49 11.76
N GLU A 121 7.69 -1.60 10.89
CA GLU A 121 8.78 -1.92 9.96
C GLU A 121 10.04 -2.36 10.71
N HIS A 122 10.52 -1.55 11.67
CA HIS A 122 11.72 -1.91 12.43
C HIS A 122 11.58 -3.20 13.25
N THR A 123 10.37 -3.50 13.74
CA THR A 123 10.13 -4.65 14.64
C THR A 123 9.84 -5.93 13.88
N PHE A 124 9.01 -5.86 12.84
CA PHE A 124 8.46 -7.03 12.13
C PHE A 124 8.93 -7.14 10.69
N GLY A 125 9.62 -6.12 10.18
CA GLY A 125 10.16 -6.05 8.83
C GLY A 125 9.20 -5.42 7.81
N PRO A 126 9.73 -5.05 6.64
CA PRO A 126 8.99 -4.31 5.63
C PRO A 126 7.86 -5.12 4.98
N GLN A 127 7.97 -6.45 4.92
CA GLN A 127 6.90 -7.31 4.39
C GLN A 127 5.63 -7.23 5.24
N HIS A 128 5.78 -7.07 6.56
CA HIS A 128 4.66 -6.94 7.48
C HIS A 128 4.05 -5.53 7.44
N ALA A 129 4.91 -4.50 7.40
CA ALA A 129 4.46 -3.11 7.45
C ALA A 129 3.77 -2.63 6.15
N ARG A 130 4.20 -3.14 4.98
CA ARG A 130 3.68 -2.70 3.67
C ARG A 130 2.15 -2.69 3.56
N PRO A 131 1.42 -3.81 3.78
CA PRO A 131 -0.03 -3.82 3.61
C PRO A 131 -0.75 -2.89 4.61
N LEU A 132 -0.18 -2.65 5.80
CA LEU A 132 -0.76 -1.76 6.80
C LEU A 132 -0.69 -0.30 6.34
N VAL A 133 0.50 0.14 5.91
CA VAL A 133 0.74 1.49 5.42
C VAL A 133 -0.09 1.78 4.16
N GLU A 134 -0.13 0.85 3.21
CA GLU A 134 -0.87 1.05 1.96
C GLU A 134 -2.39 1.15 2.19
N SER A 135 -2.94 0.33 3.10
CA SER A 135 -4.35 0.40 3.49
C SER A 135 -4.71 1.73 4.15
N ASP A 136 -3.84 2.21 5.04
CA ASP A 136 -4.06 3.50 5.71
C ASP A 136 -3.97 4.67 4.74
N LEU A 137 -3.03 4.63 3.79
CA LEU A 137 -2.91 5.67 2.76
C LEU A 137 -4.20 5.82 1.95
N VAL A 138 -4.78 4.71 1.48
CA VAL A 138 -6.06 4.71 0.74
C VAL A 138 -7.19 5.34 1.57
N THR A 139 -7.22 5.02 2.86
CA THR A 139 -8.20 5.57 3.80
C THR A 139 -8.02 7.07 3.96
N ILE A 140 -6.79 7.53 4.22
CA ILE A 140 -6.47 8.95 4.41
C ILE A 140 -6.76 9.76 3.15
N GLU A 141 -6.42 9.24 1.96
CA GLU A 141 -6.74 9.91 0.68
C GLU A 141 -8.26 10.13 0.52
N SER A 142 -9.06 9.16 0.94
CA SER A 142 -10.53 9.27 0.93
C SER A 142 -11.05 10.32 1.94
N LEU A 143 -10.36 10.48 3.08
CA LEU A 143 -10.71 11.49 4.09
C LEU A 143 -10.38 12.91 3.63
N ILE A 144 -9.31 13.14 2.85
CA ILE A 144 -8.94 14.47 2.31
C ILE A 144 -10.07 15.09 1.50
N ALA A 145 -10.83 14.27 0.76
CA ALA A 145 -11.96 14.73 -0.06
C ALA A 145 -13.06 15.39 0.80
N HIS A 146 -13.22 14.92 2.04
CA HIS A 146 -14.26 15.34 2.98
C HIS A 146 -13.73 16.27 4.09
N ALA A 147 -12.42 16.53 4.12
CA ALA A 147 -11.78 17.38 5.11
C ALA A 147 -12.23 18.85 5.00
N PRO A 148 -12.66 19.49 6.11
CA PRO A 148 -12.85 20.93 6.19
C PRO A 148 -11.60 21.70 5.76
N SER A 149 -11.78 22.87 5.14
CA SER A 149 -10.66 23.69 4.64
C SER A 149 -9.60 24.01 5.71
N GLN A 150 -10.03 24.15 6.96
CA GLN A 150 -9.19 24.48 8.12
C GLN A 150 -8.20 23.39 8.53
N VAL A 151 -8.45 22.12 8.17
CA VAL A 151 -7.58 20.97 8.50
C VAL A 151 -7.03 20.27 7.26
N LYS A 152 -7.44 20.74 6.06
CA LYS A 152 -7.12 20.09 4.79
C LYS A 152 -5.64 20.12 4.45
N ALA A 153 -4.92 21.16 4.87
CA ALA A 153 -3.49 21.28 4.66
C ALA A 153 -2.72 20.28 5.51
N GLU A 154 -3.11 20.12 6.77
CA GLU A 154 -2.53 19.18 7.71
C GLU A 154 -2.87 17.73 7.34
N MET A 155 -4.09 17.48 6.89
CA MET A 155 -4.48 16.17 6.37
C MET A 155 -3.66 15.78 5.13
N ARG A 156 -3.40 16.74 4.22
CA ARG A 156 -2.47 16.52 3.10
C ARG A 156 -1.06 16.24 3.59
N ARG A 157 -0.58 16.97 4.59
CA ARG A 157 0.76 16.73 5.16
C ARG A 157 0.86 15.32 5.74
N ALA A 158 -0.13 14.88 6.50
CA ALA A 158 -0.20 13.54 7.07
C ALA A 158 -0.24 12.44 5.98
N ALA A 159 -1.06 12.62 4.94
CA ALA A 159 -1.10 11.72 3.79
C ALA A 159 0.25 11.62 3.07
N GLY A 160 0.91 12.76 2.89
CA GLY A 160 2.25 12.81 2.30
C GLY A 160 3.30 12.09 3.14
N ALA A 161 3.22 12.23 4.46
CA ALA A 161 4.12 11.56 5.39
C ALA A 161 3.93 10.03 5.41
N ILE A 162 2.69 9.55 5.31
CA ILE A 162 2.37 8.13 5.17
C ILE A 162 2.82 7.59 3.81
N ALA A 163 2.57 8.33 2.72
CA ALA A 163 3.03 7.95 1.39
C ALA A 163 4.56 7.88 1.28
N GLU A 164 5.27 8.74 2.01
CA GLU A 164 6.74 8.70 2.10
C GLU A 164 7.23 7.41 2.78
N VAL A 165 6.64 7.03 3.92
CA VAL A 165 6.93 5.76 4.60
C VAL A 165 6.62 4.57 3.68
N ALA A 166 5.50 4.62 2.96
CA ALA A 166 5.11 3.59 1.99
C ALA A 166 6.16 3.43 0.89
N GLY A 167 6.63 4.55 0.33
CA GLY A 167 7.66 4.59 -0.72
C GLY A 167 8.99 4.02 -0.23
N TRP A 168 9.39 4.35 1.01
CA TRP A 168 10.58 3.77 1.62
C TRP A 168 10.47 2.25 1.80
N ILE A 169 9.36 1.75 2.35
CA ILE A 169 9.14 0.31 2.51
C ILE A 169 9.16 -0.42 1.15
N ALA A 170 8.54 0.16 0.13
CA ALA A 170 8.57 -0.39 -1.22
C ALA A 170 10.01 -0.47 -1.77
N GLN A 171 10.83 0.55 -1.52
CA GLN A 171 12.23 0.55 -1.91
C GLN A 171 13.04 -0.53 -1.20
N ASP A 172 12.85 -0.71 0.11
CA ASP A 172 13.55 -1.74 0.91
C ASP A 172 13.17 -3.17 0.48
N LEU A 173 11.98 -3.35 -0.08
CA LEU A 173 11.53 -4.59 -0.70
C LEU A 173 12.02 -4.78 -2.15
N GLY A 174 12.70 -3.78 -2.73
CA GLY A 174 13.17 -3.80 -4.12
C GLY A 174 12.09 -3.50 -5.17
N ASP A 175 10.89 -3.07 -4.74
CA ASP A 175 9.80 -2.66 -5.63
C ASP A 175 9.97 -1.18 -6.03
N HIS A 176 10.96 -0.92 -6.89
CA HIS A 176 11.33 0.43 -7.29
C HIS A 176 10.21 1.17 -8.02
N ALA A 177 9.34 0.46 -8.76
CA ALA A 177 8.19 1.06 -9.44
C ALA A 177 7.15 1.58 -8.44
N ALA A 178 6.83 0.79 -7.40
CA ALA A 178 5.96 1.26 -6.33
C ALA A 178 6.62 2.39 -5.53
N ALA A 179 7.92 2.30 -5.25
CA ALA A 179 8.67 3.34 -4.54
C ALA A 179 8.61 4.70 -5.26
N GLU A 180 8.80 4.72 -6.59
CA GLU A 180 8.69 5.92 -7.41
C GLU A 180 7.27 6.50 -7.38
N LYS A 181 6.26 5.66 -7.60
CA LYS A 181 4.84 6.08 -7.56
C LYS A 181 4.47 6.69 -6.21
N LEU A 182 4.83 6.03 -5.11
CA LEU A 182 4.49 6.47 -3.75
C LEU A 182 5.25 7.74 -3.35
N THR A 183 6.53 7.85 -3.77
CA THR A 183 7.32 9.08 -3.58
C THR A 183 6.71 10.25 -4.37
N HIS A 184 6.20 10.00 -5.58
CA HIS A 184 5.46 11.01 -6.35
C HIS A 184 4.16 11.43 -5.66
N THR A 185 3.38 10.47 -5.14
CA THR A 185 2.19 10.78 -4.32
C THR A 185 2.55 11.65 -3.11
N ALA A 186 3.61 11.29 -2.38
CA ALA A 186 4.10 12.09 -1.25
C ALA A 186 4.45 13.53 -1.68
N ALA A 187 5.15 13.69 -2.81
CA ALA A 187 5.50 15.00 -3.37
C ALA A 187 4.26 15.87 -3.68
N LEU A 188 3.21 15.28 -4.28
CA LEU A 188 1.97 16.00 -4.59
C LEU A 188 1.27 16.53 -3.34
N HIS A 189 1.33 15.76 -2.25
CA HIS A 189 0.75 16.14 -0.96
C HIS A 189 1.61 17.15 -0.20
N LEU A 190 2.93 17.03 -0.27
CA LEU A 190 3.89 17.83 0.51
C LEU A 190 4.40 19.09 -0.19
N ARG A 191 3.98 19.37 -1.43
CA ARG A 191 4.49 20.49 -2.24
C ARG A 191 4.52 21.87 -1.53
N THR A 192 3.62 22.10 -0.56
CA THR A 192 3.54 23.35 0.22
C THR A 192 3.87 23.15 1.71
N ALA A 193 4.42 21.99 2.09
CA ALA A 193 4.64 21.62 3.49
C ALA A 193 5.92 22.22 4.09
N GLY A 194 6.80 22.79 3.26
CA GLY A 194 8.01 23.50 3.67
C GLY A 194 9.31 22.77 3.29
N PRO A 195 10.47 23.42 3.50
CA PRO A 195 11.76 22.91 3.03
C PRO A 195 12.13 21.50 3.53
N PRO A 196 11.94 21.13 4.82
CA PRO A 196 12.30 19.79 5.31
C PRO A 196 11.56 18.65 4.61
N PHE A 197 10.28 18.84 4.29
CA PHE A 197 9.49 17.83 3.58
C PHE A 197 9.92 17.69 2.13
N ASN A 198 10.20 18.81 1.46
CA ASN A 198 10.71 18.79 0.09
C ASN A 198 12.10 18.12 0.04
N ALA A 199 12.96 18.37 1.02
CA ALA A 199 14.26 17.72 1.14
C ALA A 199 14.16 16.20 1.30
N ILE A 200 13.20 15.70 2.10
CA ILE A 200 12.93 14.26 2.19
C ILE A 200 12.58 13.68 0.81
N ILE A 201 11.70 14.34 0.07
CA ILE A 201 11.30 13.87 -1.27
C ILE A 201 12.49 13.83 -2.24
N LEU A 202 13.31 14.89 -2.29
CA LEU A 202 14.49 14.93 -3.15
C LEU A 202 15.50 13.84 -2.76
N MET A 203 15.72 13.63 -1.46
CA MET A 203 16.57 12.55 -0.95
C MET A 203 16.05 11.16 -1.35
N ARG A 204 14.73 10.93 -1.32
CA ARG A 204 14.11 9.65 -1.75
C ARG A 204 14.24 9.45 -3.26
N GLN A 205 14.03 10.49 -4.05
CA GLN A 205 14.23 10.44 -5.50
C GLN A 205 15.70 10.15 -5.86
N SER A 206 16.64 10.79 -5.17
CA SER A 206 18.07 10.48 -5.29
C SER A 206 18.36 9.00 -5.03
N ASN A 207 17.81 8.45 -3.95
CA ASN A 207 17.95 7.04 -3.60
C ASN A 207 17.47 6.10 -4.71
N ILE A 208 16.29 6.36 -5.27
CA ILE A 208 15.70 5.56 -6.36
C ILE A 208 16.56 5.63 -7.62
N LEU A 209 17.07 6.82 -7.96
CA LEU A 209 17.83 7.08 -9.19
C LEU A 209 19.31 6.71 -9.11
N THR A 210 19.83 6.42 -7.91
CA THR A 210 21.27 6.18 -7.66
C THR A 210 21.87 5.14 -8.63
N ARG A 211 21.11 4.13 -9.06
CA ARG A 211 21.61 3.08 -9.95
C ARG A 211 21.41 3.36 -11.44
N THR A 212 20.43 4.18 -11.80
CA THR A 212 19.98 4.37 -13.20
C THR A 212 20.41 5.72 -13.76
N ASN A 213 20.54 6.73 -12.91
CA ASN A 213 21.03 8.06 -13.27
C ASN A 213 21.81 8.67 -12.08
N PRO A 214 23.08 8.26 -11.87
CA PRO A 214 23.91 8.71 -10.75
C PRO A 214 24.13 10.22 -10.72
N ASP A 215 24.31 10.86 -11.88
CA ASP A 215 24.48 12.31 -11.97
C ASP A 215 23.28 13.07 -11.40
N LEU A 216 22.07 12.69 -11.82
CA LEU A 216 20.84 13.28 -11.30
C LEU A 216 20.63 12.94 -9.83
N ALA A 217 20.99 11.73 -9.39
CA ALA A 217 20.92 11.34 -7.99
C ALA A 217 21.81 12.23 -7.11
N THR A 218 23.03 12.55 -7.55
CA THR A 218 23.94 13.47 -6.84
C THR A 218 23.35 14.88 -6.78
N ALA A 219 22.84 15.41 -7.91
CA ALA A 219 22.21 16.73 -7.93
C ALA A 219 21.04 16.84 -6.94
N LEU A 220 20.13 15.85 -6.95
CA LEU A 220 18.98 15.82 -6.04
C LEU A 220 19.39 15.70 -4.56
N ALA A 221 20.46 14.95 -4.25
CA ALA A 221 20.94 14.85 -2.88
C ALA A 221 21.57 16.16 -2.38
N THR A 222 22.23 16.91 -3.26
CA THR A 222 22.76 18.24 -2.98
C THR A 222 21.63 19.25 -2.79
N ASP A 223 20.65 19.29 -3.69
CA ASP A 223 19.47 20.16 -3.56
C ASP A 223 18.71 19.87 -2.24
N ALA A 224 18.63 18.60 -1.83
CA ALA A 224 18.05 18.23 -0.55
C ALA A 224 18.82 18.81 0.64
N ALA A 225 20.16 18.81 0.59
CA ALA A 225 21.00 19.39 1.64
C ALA A 225 20.85 20.91 1.71
N ASP A 226 20.83 21.59 0.55
CA ASP A 226 20.64 23.04 0.47
C ASP A 226 19.29 23.47 1.04
N LEU A 227 18.24 22.68 0.85
CA LEU A 227 16.90 22.96 1.39
C LEU A 227 16.83 22.91 2.92
N ILE A 228 17.72 22.19 3.58
CA ILE A 228 17.73 22.05 5.05
C ILE A 228 18.85 22.84 5.71
N ASP A 229 19.67 23.56 4.94
CA ASP A 229 20.71 24.41 5.51
C ASP A 229 20.10 25.49 6.41
N GLY A 230 20.68 25.68 7.59
CA GLY A 230 20.15 26.59 8.62
C GLY A 230 18.84 26.15 9.29
N HIS A 231 18.31 24.95 9.00
CA HIS A 231 17.11 24.40 9.64
C HIS A 231 17.46 23.32 10.69
N ASP A 232 16.77 23.34 11.84
CA ASP A 232 16.82 22.21 12.79
C ASP A 232 15.93 21.06 12.29
N VAL A 233 16.57 20.05 11.71
CA VAL A 233 15.90 18.90 11.07
C VAL A 233 16.29 17.55 11.69
N GLY A 234 16.99 17.56 12.82
CA GLY A 234 17.41 16.36 13.55
C GLY A 234 18.10 15.31 12.67
N ARG A 235 17.54 14.09 12.63
CA ARG A 235 18.12 12.93 11.90
C ARG A 235 18.04 13.04 10.38
N LEU A 236 17.26 13.97 9.83
CA LEU A 236 17.14 14.15 8.39
C LEU A 236 18.48 14.59 7.78
N ALA A 237 19.21 15.49 8.44
CA ALA A 237 20.52 15.95 7.98
C ALA A 237 21.51 14.80 7.80
N ALA A 238 21.56 13.87 8.78
CA ALA A 238 22.40 12.69 8.69
C ALA A 238 21.98 11.74 7.56
N SER A 239 20.67 11.61 7.32
CA SER A 239 20.12 10.77 6.25
C SER A 239 20.45 11.34 4.86
N ILE A 240 20.36 12.66 4.69
CA ILE A 240 20.73 13.35 3.46
C ILE A 240 22.24 13.27 3.21
N ALA A 241 23.07 13.53 4.23
CA ALA A 241 24.52 13.41 4.11
C ALA A 241 24.96 11.99 3.71
N ARG A 242 24.35 10.97 4.32
CA ARG A 242 24.55 9.57 3.91
C ARG A 242 24.20 9.37 2.44
N GLN A 243 23.07 9.92 2.00
CA GLN A 243 22.63 9.75 0.61
C GLN A 243 23.53 10.50 -0.38
N GLN A 244 24.01 11.70 -0.06
CA GLN A 244 25.01 12.42 -0.85
C GLN A 244 26.26 11.55 -1.05
N ALA A 245 26.78 10.94 0.01
CA ALA A 245 27.93 10.05 -0.09
C ALA A 245 27.64 8.84 -1.00
N LEU A 246 26.48 8.19 -0.85
CA LEU A 246 26.11 7.03 -1.67
C LEU A 246 25.95 7.41 -3.16
N ALA A 247 25.38 8.58 -3.45
CA ALA A 247 25.23 9.08 -4.81
C ALA A 247 26.60 9.41 -5.44
N GLU A 248 27.50 10.07 -4.73
CA GLU A 248 28.85 10.37 -5.20
C GLU A 248 29.67 9.10 -5.44
N LEU A 249 29.53 8.10 -4.58
CA LEU A 249 30.16 6.79 -4.77
C LEU A 249 29.61 6.10 -6.03
N ALA A 250 28.30 6.12 -6.24
CA ALA A 250 27.67 5.58 -7.45
C ALA A 250 28.07 6.33 -8.72
N ASN A 251 28.40 7.63 -8.60
CA ASN A 251 28.91 8.44 -9.69
C ASN A 251 30.44 8.36 -9.87
N HIS A 252 31.12 7.44 -9.17
CA HIS A 252 32.57 7.26 -9.20
C HIS A 252 33.38 8.53 -8.81
N ASN A 253 32.79 9.42 -8.04
CA ASN A 253 33.44 10.63 -7.52
C ASN A 253 33.98 10.39 -6.11
N GLU A 254 35.15 9.77 -6.03
CA GLU A 254 35.81 9.42 -4.75
C GLU A 254 36.07 10.65 -3.87
N ARG A 255 36.36 11.81 -4.47
CA ARG A 255 36.59 13.05 -3.72
C ARG A 255 35.31 13.56 -3.07
N GLY A 256 34.20 13.54 -3.79
CA GLY A 256 32.88 13.89 -3.27
C GLY A 256 32.45 12.96 -2.13
N PHE A 257 32.68 11.64 -2.29
CA PHE A 257 32.40 10.65 -1.24
C PHE A 257 33.16 10.92 0.07
N ILE A 258 34.47 11.26 -0.02
CA ILE A 258 35.30 11.53 1.16
C ILE A 258 34.91 12.87 1.82
N ALA A 259 34.53 13.87 1.03
CA ALA A 259 34.17 15.20 1.51
C ALA A 259 32.84 15.22 2.29
N THR A 260 31.97 14.24 2.06
CA THR A 260 30.66 14.11 2.74
C THR A 260 30.63 12.87 3.63
N PRO A 261 31.37 12.84 4.76
CA PRO A 261 31.39 11.66 5.60
C PRO A 261 30.01 11.43 6.25
N PRO A 262 29.52 10.18 6.30
CA PRO A 262 28.27 9.88 7.00
C PRO A 262 28.41 10.25 8.48
N GLN A 263 27.56 11.16 8.95
CA GLN A 263 27.52 11.54 10.37
C GLN A 263 27.12 10.31 11.21
N PRO A 264 27.83 10.01 12.32
CA PRO A 264 27.49 8.86 13.14
C PRO A 264 26.11 9.07 13.80
N SER A 265 25.12 8.29 13.36
CA SER A 265 23.83 8.22 14.06
C SER A 265 24.01 7.41 15.35
N ASN A 266 24.03 8.08 16.50
CA ASN A 266 23.91 7.38 17.78
C ASN A 266 22.59 6.61 17.80
N SER A 267 22.67 5.29 18.02
CA SER A 267 21.61 4.26 17.95
C SER A 267 21.34 3.66 16.57
N VAL A 268 22.21 2.77 16.11
CA VAL A 268 21.94 1.33 15.81
C VAL A 268 23.30 0.70 15.53
N THR A 269 23.70 -0.28 16.33
CA THR A 269 24.80 -1.18 16.00
C THR A 269 24.43 -1.91 14.70
N CYS A 270 24.97 -1.45 13.58
CA CYS A 270 25.02 -2.26 12.37
C CYS A 270 25.78 -3.54 12.74
N ASN A 271 25.07 -4.66 12.85
CA ASN A 271 25.70 -5.96 12.95
C ASN A 271 26.34 -6.26 11.58
N PRO A 272 27.69 -6.29 11.47
CA PRO A 272 28.38 -6.40 10.19
C PRO A 272 28.22 -7.76 9.50
N THR A 273 27.46 -8.68 10.10
CA THR A 273 27.31 -10.08 9.64
C THR A 273 26.28 -10.27 8.53
N ARG A 274 25.58 -9.22 8.06
CA ARG A 274 24.59 -9.33 6.96
C ARG A 274 25.00 -8.75 5.61
N MET A 275 26.14 -8.05 5.53
CA MET A 275 26.79 -7.72 4.27
C MET A 275 27.88 -8.77 4.03
N ILE A 276 27.56 -9.84 3.29
CA ILE A 276 28.44 -10.70 2.47
C ILE A 276 27.74 -12.07 2.33
N MET A 277 27.66 -12.53 1.08
CA MET A 277 27.10 -13.80 0.57
C MET A 277 25.63 -13.82 0.16
N ARG A 278 25.37 -13.31 -1.05
CA ARG A 278 24.51 -14.01 -2.02
C ARG A 278 25.24 -14.09 -3.37
N SER A 279 26.05 -15.12 -3.51
CA SER A 279 26.49 -15.67 -4.80
C SER A 279 26.28 -17.20 -4.78
N MET A 280 25.96 -17.73 -5.94
CA MET A 280 25.25 -18.97 -6.30
C MET A 280 25.81 -20.33 -5.80
N PRO A 281 25.02 -21.44 -5.92
CA PRO A 281 25.36 -22.74 -5.36
C PRO A 281 26.16 -23.62 -6.32
N THR A 282 27.17 -24.32 -5.80
CA THR A 282 27.66 -25.59 -6.34
C THR A 282 28.14 -26.48 -5.19
N ALA A 283 27.43 -27.60 -4.97
CA ALA A 283 27.92 -28.77 -4.24
C ALA A 283 28.95 -29.52 -5.14
N PRO A 284 29.80 -30.48 -4.65
CA PRO A 284 29.43 -31.48 -3.64
C PRO A 284 30.54 -32.00 -2.67
N THR A 285 30.09 -32.92 -1.79
CA THR A 285 30.78 -34.03 -1.08
C THR A 285 31.50 -33.82 0.29
N SER A 286 30.83 -34.33 1.34
CA SER A 286 31.15 -34.69 2.74
C SER A 286 32.41 -35.59 3.00
N PRO A 287 32.68 -36.08 4.24
CA PRO A 287 32.70 -35.48 5.61
C PRO A 287 33.93 -35.92 6.46
N ALA A 288 34.18 -35.32 7.65
CA ALA A 288 34.50 -36.04 8.93
C ALA A 288 35.07 -35.17 10.08
N ARG A 289 34.49 -35.40 11.28
CA ARG A 289 35.03 -35.43 12.67
C ARG A 289 35.30 -34.15 13.50
N SER A 290 34.48 -34.06 14.55
CA SER A 290 34.42 -33.25 15.80
C SER A 290 35.61 -33.49 16.79
N PRO A 291 35.66 -32.99 18.07
CA PRO A 291 34.71 -32.18 18.89
C PRO A 291 35.43 -31.09 19.80
N PRO A 292 34.99 -30.71 21.05
CA PRO A 292 34.57 -29.34 21.37
C PRO A 292 35.39 -28.63 22.48
N ALA A 293 35.19 -27.33 22.68
CA ALA A 293 35.68 -26.60 23.86
C ALA A 293 34.54 -25.91 24.61
N THR A 294 34.42 -26.30 25.86
CA THR A 294 33.53 -25.83 26.93
C THR A 294 34.08 -24.53 27.56
N CYS A 295 33.20 -23.61 27.98
CA CYS A 295 33.30 -22.79 29.22
C CYS A 295 32.13 -21.77 29.21
N ALA A 296 31.10 -21.94 30.03
CA ALA A 296 31.00 -21.66 31.47
C ALA A 296 30.40 -20.26 31.74
N SER A 297 29.18 -20.30 32.27
CA SER A 297 28.34 -19.20 32.74
C SER A 297 28.91 -18.54 34.00
N VAL A 298 28.82 -17.21 34.13
CA VAL A 298 28.79 -16.54 35.44
C VAL A 298 27.76 -15.42 35.43
N THR A 299 26.69 -15.66 36.18
CA THR A 299 25.70 -14.68 36.64
C THR A 299 26.27 -13.97 37.87
N ARG A 300 26.15 -12.64 37.97
CA ARG A 300 26.17 -11.96 39.28
C ARG A 300 25.18 -10.81 39.33
N ILE A 301 24.36 -10.88 40.37
CA ILE A 301 23.28 -9.96 40.76
C ILE A 301 23.75 -9.19 42.01
N LYS A 302 23.40 -7.89 42.07
CA LYS A 302 23.15 -7.03 43.25
C LYS A 302 24.34 -6.44 44.05
N PRO A 303 24.11 -5.34 44.84
CA PRO A 303 22.86 -4.79 45.41
C PRO A 303 22.10 -3.79 44.56
#